data_AF-A0A323VCT6-F1
#
_entry.id   AF-A0A323VCT6-F1
#
_cell.length_a   1.000
_cell.length_b   1.000
_cell.length_c   1.000
_cell.angle_alpha   90.00
_cell.angle_beta   90.00
_cell.angle_gamma   90.00
#
_symmetry.space_group_name_H-M   'P 1'
#
loop_
_entity.id
_entity.type
_entity.pdbx_description
1 polymer ?
#
loop_
_entity_poly.entity_id
_entity_poly.type
_entity_poly.pdbx_seq_one_letter_code
_entity_poly.pdbx_strand_id
1 'polypeptide(L)'
;MVAVLGGVLLTSSGCGFLDDLADPEAREPAATSAPTTSPSSPPPLAPPAPAFEPGVVAQAALIADGRSIGTLRVATGAVQTGLVLPFPEFDEDCPVEGPSMQYVAVGFSFTLQAEGGLAGHLTVAPGPSTPADIGEVGVFFEPSYGNDEYCTDGPRLPDTDTFWARGTTSVTGYVVLDDAVGPATPQGRTEVFATLQAQVSDLRLRDDDGEETPLTLGPPSVGVVCPDDEGAFCVPLG
;
A
#
# COMPACT_ATOMS: atom_id res chain seq x y z
N MET A 1 37.41 15.66 46.42
CA MET A 1 36.24 14.77 46.37
C MET A 1 36.71 13.45 45.74
N VAL A 2 36.28 12.34 46.31
CA VAL A 2 36.89 11.00 46.23
C VAL A 2 36.55 10.28 44.92
N ALA A 3 37.50 9.49 44.42
CA ALA A 3 37.43 8.63 43.23
C ALA A 3 36.75 7.29 43.52
N VAL A 4 36.05 6.68 42.54
CA VAL A 4 35.98 5.21 42.34
C VAL A 4 35.72 4.89 40.86
N LEU A 5 36.70 4.26 40.21
CA LEU A 5 36.55 3.47 38.97
C LEU A 5 36.34 2.02 39.40
N GLY A 6 35.22 1.40 39.01
CA GLY A 6 34.90 0.00 39.30
C GLY A 6 34.64 -0.77 38.01
N GLY A 7 35.54 -1.69 37.66
CA GLY A 7 35.34 -2.67 36.61
C GLY A 7 34.63 -3.92 37.14
N VAL A 8 33.98 -4.66 36.24
CA VAL A 8 33.54 -6.05 36.48
C VAL A 8 33.94 -6.90 35.28
N LEU A 9 34.78 -7.90 35.58
CA LEU A 9 35.15 -9.05 34.76
C LEU A 9 34.03 -10.11 34.81
N LEU A 10 33.72 -10.75 33.68
CA LEU A 10 33.04 -12.05 33.67
C LEU A 10 33.76 -12.99 32.69
N THR A 11 34.29 -14.07 33.25
CA THR A 11 34.84 -15.25 32.58
C THR A 11 34.14 -16.48 33.14
N SER A 12 33.72 -17.45 32.31
CA SER A 12 33.91 -18.90 32.52
C SER A 12 33.12 -19.76 31.52
N SER A 13 33.86 -20.64 30.80
CA SER A 13 33.60 -22.06 30.47
C SER A 13 32.16 -22.60 30.47
N GLY A 14 31.66 -23.38 29.51
CA GLY A 14 32.28 -24.47 28.74
C GLY A 14 31.54 -25.79 29.04
N CYS A 15 30.95 -26.43 28.02
CA CYS A 15 30.44 -27.82 27.94
C CYS A 15 30.43 -28.14 26.44
N GLY A 16 31.15 -29.10 25.86
CA GLY A 16 31.45 -30.44 26.34
C GLY A 16 30.58 -31.44 25.57
N PHE A 17 30.87 -31.70 24.29
CA PHE A 17 30.32 -32.85 23.57
C PHE A 17 31.47 -33.73 23.11
N LEU A 18 31.50 -34.91 23.72
CA LEU A 18 32.40 -36.03 23.49
C LEU A 18 32.18 -36.61 22.08
N ASP A 19 33.30 -36.96 21.45
CA ASP A 19 33.46 -38.01 20.46
C ASP A 19 32.65 -39.27 20.80
N ASP A 20 32.03 -39.90 19.79
CA ASP A 20 32.10 -41.35 19.71
C ASP A 20 32.24 -41.80 18.24
N LEU A 21 32.94 -42.91 18.11
CA LEU A 21 33.82 -43.34 17.04
C LEU A 21 33.08 -44.18 16.00
N ALA A 22 33.63 -44.11 14.79
CA ALA A 22 33.94 -45.23 13.90
C ALA A 22 32.86 -46.29 13.55
N ASP A 23 32.63 -46.36 12.23
CA ASP A 23 32.19 -47.50 11.43
C ASP A 23 32.56 -48.90 11.98
N PRO A 24 31.65 -49.87 11.77
CA PRO A 24 32.10 -51.03 11.01
C PRO A 24 31.12 -51.47 9.91
N GLU A 25 31.64 -51.54 8.68
CA GLU A 25 31.11 -52.38 7.61
C GLU A 25 31.02 -53.87 8.02
N ALA A 26 30.12 -54.56 7.30
CA ALA A 26 29.94 -56.01 7.16
C ALA A 26 28.93 -56.70 8.08
N ARG A 27 27.69 -56.82 7.57
CA ARG A 27 26.89 -58.07 7.55
C ARG A 27 25.71 -57.95 6.59
N GLU A 28 25.82 -58.55 5.40
CA GLU A 28 24.65 -59.18 4.76
C GLU A 28 24.33 -60.46 5.55
N PRO A 29 23.06 -60.74 5.84
CA PRO A 29 22.31 -61.58 4.89
C PRO A 29 20.80 -61.32 4.81
N ALA A 30 20.23 -61.96 3.78
CA ALA A 30 18.85 -62.42 3.62
C ALA A 30 17.85 -61.45 2.96
N ALA A 31 17.61 -61.77 1.68
CA ALA A 31 16.47 -61.34 0.90
C ALA A 31 15.16 -61.43 1.70
N THR A 32 14.57 -60.27 1.98
CA THR A 32 13.17 -60.14 2.35
C THR A 32 12.61 -59.03 1.47
N SER A 33 11.72 -59.40 0.55
CA SER A 33 11.00 -58.49 -0.33
C SER A 33 10.16 -57.52 0.52
N ALA A 34 10.67 -56.31 0.74
CA ALA A 34 9.88 -55.20 1.28
C ALA A 34 9.18 -54.47 0.12
N PRO A 35 7.91 -54.07 0.26
CA PRO A 35 7.23 -53.29 -0.75
C PRO A 35 7.93 -51.95 -0.92
N THR A 36 8.34 -51.64 -2.14
CA THR A 36 8.87 -50.32 -2.51
C THR A 36 7.80 -49.26 -2.23
N THR A 37 7.92 -48.55 -1.12
CA THR A 37 7.26 -47.26 -0.95
C THR A 37 7.93 -46.29 -1.91
N SER A 38 7.25 -46.01 -3.02
CA SER A 38 7.66 -44.93 -3.92
C SER A 38 7.76 -43.62 -3.14
N PRO A 39 8.83 -42.83 -3.31
CA PRO A 39 8.88 -41.49 -2.75
C PRO A 39 7.73 -40.69 -3.35
N SER A 40 6.80 -40.26 -2.49
CA SER A 40 5.75 -39.32 -2.86
C SER A 40 6.44 -38.06 -3.35
N SER A 41 6.24 -37.73 -4.63
CA SER A 41 6.77 -36.49 -5.19
C SER A 41 6.21 -35.32 -4.38
N PRO A 42 7.05 -34.31 -4.03
CA PRO A 42 6.53 -33.10 -3.40
C PRO A 42 5.41 -32.54 -4.30
N PRO A 43 4.31 -32.02 -3.71
CA PRO A 43 3.26 -31.39 -4.49
C PRO A 43 3.90 -30.33 -5.38
N PRO A 44 3.49 -30.21 -6.66
CA PRO A 44 4.04 -29.19 -7.53
C PRO A 44 3.89 -27.84 -6.84
N LEU A 45 5.00 -27.11 -6.72
CA LEU A 45 4.97 -25.71 -6.29
C LEU A 45 3.93 -25.01 -7.17
N ALA A 46 2.93 -24.43 -6.52
CA ALA A 46 1.97 -23.58 -7.20
C ALA A 46 2.78 -22.56 -8.02
N PRO A 47 2.39 -22.28 -9.27
CA PRO A 47 2.98 -21.17 -10.01
C PRO A 47 2.97 -19.93 -9.11
N PRO A 48 4.05 -19.13 -9.08
CA PRO A 48 3.98 -17.84 -8.40
C PRO A 48 2.70 -17.15 -8.89
N ALA A 49 1.87 -16.68 -7.95
CA ALA A 49 0.71 -15.88 -8.31
C ALA A 49 1.20 -14.79 -9.28
N PRO A 50 0.49 -14.54 -10.40
CA PRO A 50 0.91 -13.50 -11.32
C PRO A 50 1.11 -12.22 -10.51
N ALA A 51 2.29 -11.61 -10.64
CA ALA A 51 2.54 -10.30 -10.07
C ALA A 51 1.40 -9.40 -10.56
N PHE A 52 0.60 -8.89 -9.61
CA PHE A 52 -0.52 -8.03 -9.92
C PHE A 52 0.05 -6.75 -10.54
N GLU A 53 -0.06 -6.61 -11.86
CA GLU A 53 0.17 -5.31 -12.50
C GLU A 53 -1.11 -4.50 -12.28
N PRO A 54 -1.07 -3.41 -11.48
CA PRO A 54 -2.25 -2.59 -11.27
C PRO A 54 -2.74 -2.06 -12.63
N GLY A 55 -4.01 -2.31 -12.93
CA GLY A 55 -4.62 -1.88 -14.17
C GLY A 55 -4.66 -0.36 -14.22
N VAL A 56 -4.14 0.25 -15.29
CA VAL A 56 -4.31 1.69 -15.52
C VAL A 56 -5.79 1.97 -15.74
N VAL A 57 -6.41 2.72 -14.84
CA VAL A 57 -7.84 3.05 -14.87
C VAL A 57 -8.11 4.45 -15.39
N ALA A 58 -7.12 5.35 -15.33
CA ALA A 58 -7.22 6.68 -15.93
C ALA A 58 -5.87 7.16 -16.48
N GLN A 59 -5.90 7.90 -17.59
CA GLN A 59 -4.71 8.49 -18.18
C GLN A 59 -5.03 9.71 -19.05
N ALA A 60 -4.32 10.81 -18.84
CA ALA A 60 -4.42 12.01 -19.69
C ALA A 60 -3.12 12.82 -19.68
N ALA A 61 -3.02 13.75 -20.63
CA ALA A 61 -1.98 14.76 -20.63
C ALA A 61 -2.20 15.75 -19.48
N LEU A 62 -1.09 16.21 -18.87
CA LEU A 62 -1.10 17.33 -17.94
C LEU A 62 -0.87 18.62 -18.74
N ILE A 63 -1.74 19.60 -18.58
CA ILE A 63 -1.74 20.86 -19.32
C ILE A 63 -1.44 22.02 -18.38
N ALA A 64 -0.46 22.84 -18.72
CA ALA A 64 -0.19 24.14 -18.09
C ALA A 64 -0.20 25.21 -19.18
N ASP A 65 -0.90 26.32 -18.95
CA ASP A 65 -1.01 27.44 -19.91
C ASP A 65 -1.37 27.01 -21.34
N GLY A 66 -2.24 26.00 -21.46
CA GLY A 66 -2.71 25.46 -22.75
C GLY A 66 -1.69 24.57 -23.48
N ARG A 67 -0.59 24.19 -22.84
CA ARG A 67 0.43 23.29 -23.40
C ARG A 67 0.55 22.02 -22.57
N SER A 68 0.74 20.89 -23.25
CA SER A 68 1.07 19.64 -22.58
C SER A 68 2.48 19.72 -21.99
N ILE A 69 2.57 19.54 -20.68
CA ILE A 69 3.83 19.50 -19.94
C ILE A 69 4.16 18.10 -19.45
N GLY A 70 3.30 17.12 -19.72
CA GLY A 70 3.41 15.83 -19.06
C GLY A 70 2.23 14.90 -19.30
N THR A 71 2.23 13.79 -18.58
CA THR A 71 1.14 12.81 -18.56
C THR A 71 0.96 12.31 -17.14
N LEU A 72 -0.29 12.14 -16.73
CA LEU A 72 -0.68 11.46 -15.50
C LEU A 72 -1.34 10.13 -15.84
N ARG A 73 -0.94 9.08 -15.14
CA ARG A 73 -1.53 7.75 -15.15
C ARG A 73 -1.96 7.41 -13.72
N VAL A 74 -3.19 6.96 -13.58
CA VAL A 74 -3.75 6.45 -12.33
C VAL A 74 -4.06 4.98 -12.51
N ALA A 75 -3.61 4.16 -11.56
CA ALA A 75 -3.82 2.73 -11.53
C ALA A 75 -4.37 2.32 -10.15
N THR A 76 -5.17 1.27 -10.10
CA THR A 76 -5.73 0.76 -8.85
C THR A 76 -5.24 -0.65 -8.54
N GLY A 77 -4.94 -0.84 -7.25
CA GLY A 77 -4.56 -2.08 -6.62
C GLY A 77 -5.72 -3.06 -6.50
N ALA A 78 -5.43 -4.31 -6.17
CA ALA A 78 -6.44 -5.21 -5.64
C ALA A 78 -6.85 -4.75 -4.23
N VAL A 79 -8.10 -5.02 -3.86
CA VAL A 79 -8.59 -4.85 -2.50
C VAL A 79 -7.84 -5.83 -1.57
N GLN A 80 -7.29 -5.32 -0.48
CA GLN A 80 -6.51 -6.08 0.50
C GLN A 80 -7.09 -5.89 1.91
N THR A 81 -7.11 -6.95 2.71
CA THR A 81 -7.57 -6.95 4.11
C THR A 81 -6.40 -6.88 5.08
N GLY A 82 -6.62 -6.33 6.27
CA GLY A 82 -5.61 -6.30 7.33
C GLY A 82 -4.53 -5.28 7.00
N LEU A 83 -4.93 -4.01 6.98
CA LEU A 83 -4.03 -2.93 6.62
C LEU A 83 -2.94 -2.80 7.67
N VAL A 84 -1.70 -2.92 7.22
CA VAL A 84 -0.52 -2.37 7.89
C VAL A 84 0.02 -1.36 6.90
N LEU A 85 -0.34 -0.09 7.08
CA LEU A 85 0.21 0.95 6.21
C LEU A 85 1.74 0.93 6.35
N PRO A 86 2.49 1.16 5.27
CA PRO A 86 3.95 1.11 5.33
C PRO A 86 4.56 2.26 6.15
N PHE A 87 3.74 3.17 6.68
CA PHE A 87 4.13 4.30 7.51
C PHE A 87 3.48 4.20 8.91
N PRO A 88 4.29 4.16 9.99
CA PRO A 88 3.83 3.87 11.36
C PRO A 88 2.94 4.96 11.99
N GLU A 89 3.01 6.18 11.50
CA GLU A 89 2.31 7.36 12.04
C GLU A 89 0.77 7.18 12.03
N PHE A 90 0.27 6.39 11.08
CA PHE A 90 -1.16 6.11 10.95
C PHE A 90 -1.75 5.37 12.17
N ASP A 91 -1.06 4.34 12.67
CA ASP A 91 -1.54 3.54 13.80
C ASP A 91 -1.41 4.31 15.13
N GLU A 92 -0.55 5.33 15.18
CA GLU A 92 -0.32 6.15 16.38
C GLU A 92 -1.37 7.26 16.52
N ASP A 93 -1.78 7.86 15.41
CA ASP A 93 -2.64 9.04 15.43
C ASP A 93 -4.12 8.76 15.13
N CYS A 94 -4.44 7.68 14.42
CA CYS A 94 -5.83 7.33 14.07
C CYS A 94 -6.41 6.26 15.01
N PRO A 95 -7.67 6.39 15.48
CA PRO A 95 -8.29 5.47 16.43
C PRO A 95 -8.83 4.20 15.76
N VAL A 96 -7.99 3.51 15.02
CA VAL A 96 -8.42 2.45 14.09
C VAL A 96 -7.62 1.16 14.31
N GLU A 97 -8.23 0.01 14.00
CA GLU A 97 -7.60 -1.29 14.21
C GLU A 97 -7.16 -1.90 12.87
N GLY A 98 -5.87 -1.88 12.54
CA GLY A 98 -5.35 -2.43 11.26
C GLY A 98 -5.95 -3.78 10.82
N PRO A 99 -6.14 -4.78 11.71
CA PRO A 99 -6.79 -6.05 11.37
C PRO A 99 -8.27 -5.96 10.96
N SER A 100 -9.02 -4.94 11.40
CA SER A 100 -10.42 -4.73 11.00
C SER A 100 -10.55 -4.02 9.65
N MET A 101 -9.46 -3.47 9.11
CA MET A 101 -9.51 -2.66 7.90
C MET A 101 -9.44 -3.47 6.60
N GLN A 102 -9.90 -2.81 5.55
CA GLN A 102 -9.65 -3.19 4.17
C GLN A 102 -9.24 -1.96 3.36
N TYR A 103 -8.42 -2.13 2.31
CA TYR A 103 -7.92 -0.99 1.54
C TYR A 103 -7.70 -1.29 0.06
N VAL A 104 -7.61 -0.22 -0.73
CA VAL A 104 -7.17 -0.22 -2.14
C VAL A 104 -6.05 0.79 -2.30
N ALA A 105 -4.93 0.35 -2.88
CA ALA A 105 -3.85 1.26 -3.28
C ALA A 105 -4.22 1.95 -4.60
N VAL A 106 -4.09 3.28 -4.65
CA VAL A 106 -4.25 4.11 -5.84
C VAL A 106 -2.87 4.63 -6.21
N GLY A 107 -2.29 4.06 -7.27
CA GLY A 107 -0.98 4.42 -7.77
C GLY A 107 -1.07 5.55 -8.79
N PHE A 108 -0.27 6.59 -8.57
CA PHE A 108 -0.11 7.72 -9.48
C PHE A 108 1.28 7.61 -10.09
N SER A 109 1.36 7.63 -11.42
CA SER A 109 2.64 7.72 -12.13
C SER A 109 2.56 8.82 -13.17
N PHE A 110 3.62 9.60 -13.30
CA PHE A 110 3.58 10.77 -14.15
C PHE A 110 4.91 11.07 -14.83
N THR A 111 4.82 11.83 -15.91
CA THR A 111 5.96 12.48 -16.56
C THR A 111 5.75 13.98 -16.53
N LEU A 112 6.82 14.74 -16.30
CA LEU A 112 6.82 16.20 -16.34
C LEU A 112 8.00 16.68 -17.18
N GLN A 113 7.79 17.74 -17.96
CA GLN A 113 8.80 18.45 -18.75
C GLN A 113 9.24 19.74 -18.04
N ALA A 114 8.96 19.84 -16.74
CA ALA A 114 9.25 20.99 -15.88
C ALA A 114 9.94 20.50 -14.60
N GLU A 115 10.71 21.39 -13.97
CA GLU A 115 11.26 21.15 -12.63
C GLU A 115 10.15 21.23 -11.58
N GLY A 116 10.32 20.53 -10.45
CA GLY A 116 9.33 20.42 -9.38
C GLY A 116 8.71 19.02 -9.26
N GLY A 117 7.56 18.95 -8.59
CA GLY A 117 6.79 17.73 -8.37
C GLY A 117 5.31 17.90 -8.68
N LEU A 118 4.64 16.81 -9.05
CA LEU A 118 3.19 16.80 -9.16
C LEU A 118 2.58 16.83 -7.76
N ALA A 119 1.63 17.74 -7.54
CA ALA A 119 0.78 17.76 -6.37
C ALA A 119 -0.68 17.63 -6.77
N GLY A 120 -1.52 17.17 -5.85
CA GLY A 120 -2.96 17.06 -6.07
C GLY A 120 -3.67 16.40 -4.92
N HIS A 121 -4.97 16.19 -5.08
CA HIS A 121 -5.82 15.56 -4.07
C HIS A 121 -6.34 14.21 -4.55
N LEU A 122 -6.55 13.30 -3.61
CA LEU A 122 -7.43 12.15 -3.76
C LEU A 122 -8.56 12.31 -2.76
N THR A 123 -9.78 12.41 -3.27
CA THR A 123 -11.02 12.47 -2.48
C THR A 123 -11.82 11.22 -2.72
N VAL A 124 -12.47 10.69 -1.68
CA VAL A 124 -13.37 9.54 -1.79
C VAL A 124 -14.69 9.86 -1.10
N ALA A 125 -15.79 9.55 -1.77
CA ALA A 125 -17.12 9.68 -1.21
C ALA A 125 -17.97 8.41 -1.45
N PRO A 126 -18.94 8.10 -0.57
CA PRO A 126 -19.97 7.12 -0.85
C PRO A 126 -20.78 7.49 -2.11
N GLY A 127 -20.94 6.52 -3.02
CA GLY A 127 -21.81 6.66 -4.18
C GLY A 127 -23.28 6.35 -3.87
N PRO A 128 -24.19 6.52 -4.85
CA PRO A 128 -25.62 6.31 -4.66
C PRO A 128 -26.00 4.85 -4.39
N SER A 129 -25.12 3.89 -4.70
CA SER A 129 -25.30 2.47 -4.44
C SER A 129 -24.51 1.97 -3.22
N THR A 130 -23.80 2.86 -2.52
CA THR A 130 -23.03 2.48 -1.34
C THR A 130 -23.96 2.10 -0.18
N PRO A 131 -23.77 0.93 0.46
CA PRO A 131 -24.56 0.55 1.62
C PRO A 131 -24.44 1.58 2.75
N ALA A 132 -25.53 1.81 3.50
CA ALA A 132 -25.53 2.79 4.58
C ALA A 132 -24.84 2.30 5.87
N ASP A 133 -24.55 0.99 5.95
CA ASP A 133 -23.91 0.32 7.08
C ASP A 133 -22.39 0.17 6.92
N ILE A 134 -21.78 0.88 5.97
CA ILE A 134 -20.32 0.87 5.84
C ILE A 134 -19.67 1.57 7.03
N GLY A 135 -18.49 1.09 7.42
CA GLY A 135 -17.61 1.81 8.33
C GLY A 135 -17.09 3.11 7.72
N GLU A 136 -16.18 3.76 8.41
CA GLU A 136 -15.59 5.00 7.91
C GLU A 136 -14.69 4.75 6.70
N VAL A 137 -14.65 5.71 5.78
CA VAL A 137 -13.78 5.68 4.61
C VAL A 137 -12.75 6.79 4.75
N GLY A 138 -11.48 6.42 4.62
CA GLY A 138 -10.35 7.34 4.70
C GLY A 138 -9.48 7.30 3.46
N VAL A 139 -8.74 8.38 3.23
CA VAL A 139 -7.69 8.48 2.22
C VAL A 139 -6.39 8.90 2.89
N PHE A 140 -5.30 8.22 2.53
CA PHE A 140 -3.98 8.49 3.10
C PHE A 140 -2.89 8.40 2.04
N PHE A 141 -2.00 9.37 1.98
CA PHE A 141 -0.74 9.27 1.25
C PHE A 141 0.40 8.91 2.19
N GLU A 142 1.47 8.33 1.64
CA GLU A 142 2.71 8.16 2.41
C GLU A 142 3.25 9.56 2.78
N PRO A 143 3.53 9.83 4.06
CA PRO A 143 3.97 11.15 4.49
C PRO A 143 5.30 11.51 3.85
N SER A 144 5.37 12.69 3.25
CA SER A 144 6.53 13.12 2.45
C SER A 144 7.81 13.26 3.29
N TYR A 145 7.66 13.48 4.60
CA TYR A 145 8.75 13.75 5.54
C TYR A 145 8.54 13.13 6.94
N GLY A 146 7.65 12.13 7.10
CA GLY A 146 7.45 11.40 8.35
C GLY A 146 7.02 12.27 9.55
N ASN A 147 6.27 13.35 9.31
CA ASN A 147 5.75 14.23 10.36
C ASN A 147 4.32 14.74 10.04
N ASP A 148 3.61 14.09 9.12
CA ASP A 148 2.23 14.45 8.85
C ASP A 148 1.37 13.79 9.93
N GLU A 149 0.76 14.60 10.80
CA GLU A 149 -0.16 14.13 11.84
C GLU A 149 -1.52 13.81 11.19
N TYR A 150 -1.97 12.57 11.29
CA TYR A 150 -3.28 12.15 10.78
C TYR A 150 -4.33 12.21 11.88
N CYS A 151 -5.62 12.33 11.54
CA CYS A 151 -6.72 12.19 12.51
C CYS A 151 -6.72 13.15 13.73
N THR A 152 -6.10 14.34 13.62
CA THR A 152 -5.96 15.32 14.72
C THR A 152 -7.26 16.04 15.11
N ASP A 153 -8.20 16.20 14.17
CA ASP A 153 -9.37 17.08 14.30
C ASP A 153 -10.68 16.38 14.71
N GLY A 154 -10.67 15.07 14.98
CA GLY A 154 -11.87 14.37 15.44
C GLY A 154 -11.92 12.91 15.03
N PRO A 155 -12.99 12.19 15.41
CA PRO A 155 -13.01 10.73 15.39
C PRO A 155 -13.10 10.13 13.98
N ARG A 156 -13.17 10.95 12.93
CA ARG A 156 -13.41 10.49 11.56
C ARG A 156 -12.14 10.42 10.74
N LEU A 157 -12.01 9.38 9.94
CA LEU A 157 -10.97 9.33 8.92
C LEU A 157 -11.15 10.47 7.89
N PRO A 158 -10.06 11.09 7.42
CA PRO A 158 -10.12 12.11 6.37
C PRO A 158 -10.53 11.47 5.04
N ASP A 159 -11.59 11.97 4.42
CA ASP A 159 -12.09 11.50 3.12
C ASP A 159 -11.34 12.10 1.93
N THR A 160 -10.45 13.05 2.20
CA THR A 160 -9.57 13.71 1.23
C THR A 160 -8.17 13.83 1.81
N ASP A 161 -7.18 13.52 1.00
CA ASP A 161 -5.78 13.78 1.34
C ASP A 161 -5.01 14.35 0.14
N THR A 162 -3.88 15.00 0.42
CA THR A 162 -3.05 15.71 -0.53
C THR A 162 -1.70 15.02 -0.67
N PHE A 163 -1.17 14.97 -1.89
CA PHE A 163 0.19 14.51 -2.14
C PHE A 163 1.05 15.58 -2.77
N TRP A 164 2.37 15.47 -2.58
CA TRP A 164 3.37 16.17 -3.36
C TRP A 164 4.53 15.22 -3.71
N ALA A 165 4.57 14.81 -4.96
CA ALA A 165 5.54 13.85 -5.48
C ALA A 165 6.87 14.53 -5.84
N ARG A 166 7.59 15.04 -4.84
CA ARG A 166 8.90 15.68 -5.01
C ARG A 166 10.01 14.65 -5.21
N GLY A 167 10.81 14.81 -6.26
CA GLY A 167 11.98 13.95 -6.49
C GLY A 167 11.65 12.50 -6.88
N THR A 168 10.38 12.21 -7.14
CA THR A 168 9.86 10.91 -7.60
C THR A 168 8.95 11.13 -8.80
N THR A 169 8.69 10.06 -9.56
CA THR A 169 7.73 10.07 -10.69
C THR A 169 6.47 9.26 -10.37
N SER A 170 6.34 8.84 -9.11
CA SER A 170 5.20 8.08 -8.64
C SER A 170 4.89 8.35 -7.17
N VAL A 171 3.61 8.30 -6.81
CA VAL A 171 3.13 8.31 -5.43
C VAL A 171 2.00 7.29 -5.29
N THR A 172 1.74 6.82 -4.07
CA THR A 172 0.63 5.90 -3.78
C THR A 172 -0.25 6.51 -2.71
N GLY A 173 -1.54 6.62 -3.00
CA GLY A 173 -2.58 6.87 -2.02
C GLY A 173 -3.25 5.57 -1.61
N TYR A 174 -3.80 5.50 -0.41
CA TYR A 174 -4.51 4.36 0.14
C TYR A 174 -5.92 4.79 0.48
N VAL A 175 -6.90 4.16 -0.15
CA VAL A 175 -8.31 4.30 0.24
C VAL A 175 -8.62 3.18 1.22
N VAL A 176 -9.02 3.53 2.43
CA VAL A 176 -9.21 2.62 3.55
C VAL A 176 -10.68 2.59 3.92
N LEU A 177 -11.19 1.40 4.16
CA LEU A 177 -12.48 1.16 4.79
C LEU A 177 -12.21 0.58 6.18
N ASP A 178 -12.59 1.33 7.20
CA ASP A 178 -12.55 0.88 8.59
C ASP A 178 -13.68 -0.11 8.89
N ASP A 179 -13.48 -0.98 9.88
CA ASP A 179 -14.43 -2.01 10.31
C ASP A 179 -14.97 -2.92 9.17
N ALA A 180 -14.22 -3.05 8.09
CA ALA A 180 -14.57 -3.91 6.97
C ALA A 180 -14.53 -5.40 7.35
N VAL A 181 -13.61 -5.78 8.23
CA VAL A 181 -13.34 -7.15 8.64
C VAL A 181 -13.80 -7.34 10.08
N GLY A 182 -14.78 -8.23 10.27
CA GLY A 182 -15.32 -8.55 11.59
C GLY A 182 -15.98 -9.93 11.64
N PRO A 183 -16.62 -10.30 12.77
CA PRO A 183 -17.27 -11.60 12.91
C PRO A 183 -18.37 -11.87 11.86
N ALA A 184 -19.06 -10.82 11.42
CA ALA A 184 -20.09 -10.90 10.38
C ALA A 184 -19.50 -10.91 8.96
N THR A 185 -18.33 -10.31 8.77
CA THR A 185 -17.68 -10.06 7.48
C THR A 185 -16.20 -10.50 7.51
N PRO A 186 -15.91 -11.80 7.78
CA PRO A 186 -14.53 -12.24 8.01
C PRO A 186 -13.65 -12.19 6.75
N GLN A 187 -14.23 -12.01 5.56
CA GLN A 187 -13.52 -11.82 4.30
C GLN A 187 -13.38 -10.33 3.89
N GLY A 188 -13.83 -9.39 4.73
CA GLY A 188 -13.93 -7.98 4.37
C GLY A 188 -15.23 -7.63 3.63
N ARG A 189 -15.28 -6.41 3.09
CA ARG A 189 -16.41 -5.80 2.38
C ARG A 189 -15.98 -5.31 1.00
N THR A 190 -15.34 -6.18 0.21
CA THR A 190 -14.79 -5.84 -1.11
C THR A 190 -15.83 -5.22 -2.04
N GLU A 191 -17.09 -5.61 -1.92
CA GLU A 191 -18.19 -5.07 -2.72
C GLU A 191 -18.45 -3.57 -2.47
N VAL A 192 -17.99 -3.01 -1.34
CA VAL A 192 -18.15 -1.60 -1.01
C VAL A 192 -17.27 -0.73 -1.91
N PHE A 193 -16.02 -1.12 -2.18
CA PHE A 193 -15.08 -0.32 -2.98
C PHE A 193 -15.61 0.00 -4.39
N ALA A 194 -16.29 -0.95 -5.03
CA ALA A 194 -16.92 -0.74 -6.34
C ALA A 194 -18.07 0.28 -6.33
N THR A 195 -18.59 0.63 -5.15
CA THR A 195 -19.66 1.62 -4.97
C THR A 195 -19.16 3.01 -4.59
N LEU A 196 -17.90 3.12 -4.18
CA LEU A 196 -17.28 4.39 -3.81
C LEU A 196 -16.95 5.21 -5.06
N GLN A 197 -16.97 6.52 -4.89
CA GLN A 197 -16.56 7.49 -5.91
C GLN A 197 -15.24 8.08 -5.48
N ALA A 198 -14.15 7.71 -6.16
CA ALA A 198 -12.85 8.32 -5.96
C ALA A 198 -12.58 9.35 -7.04
N GLN A 199 -12.08 10.51 -6.63
CA GLN A 199 -11.77 11.64 -7.49
C GLN A 199 -10.31 12.05 -7.31
N VAL A 200 -9.60 12.17 -8.43
CA VAL A 200 -8.26 12.77 -8.47
C VAL A 200 -8.39 14.16 -9.05
N SER A 201 -8.14 15.18 -8.24
CA SER A 201 -8.44 16.57 -8.55
C SER A 201 -7.32 17.51 -8.12
N ASP A 202 -7.52 18.81 -8.40
CA ASP A 202 -6.69 19.91 -7.91
C ASP A 202 -5.20 19.73 -8.23
N LEU A 203 -4.93 19.27 -9.44
CA LEU A 203 -3.58 18.96 -9.90
C LEU A 203 -2.77 20.26 -10.02
N ARG A 204 -1.60 20.30 -9.40
CA ARG A 204 -0.67 21.42 -9.45
C ARG A 204 0.74 20.93 -9.78
N LEU A 205 1.49 21.75 -10.48
CA LEU A 205 2.95 21.66 -10.46
C LEU A 205 3.44 22.51 -9.29
N ARG A 206 4.14 21.88 -8.35
CA ARG A 206 4.74 22.57 -7.20
C ARG A 206 6.25 22.51 -7.29
N ASP A 207 6.89 23.67 -7.29
CA ASP A 207 8.34 23.77 -7.34
C ASP A 207 9.01 23.60 -5.96
N ASP A 208 10.34 23.73 -5.93
CA ASP A 208 11.13 23.57 -4.71
C ASP A 208 10.97 24.74 -3.71
N ASP A 209 10.54 25.91 -4.18
CA ASP A 209 10.26 27.09 -3.36
C ASP A 209 8.81 27.07 -2.81
N GLY A 210 8.00 26.13 -3.28
CA GLY A 210 6.61 25.94 -2.89
C GLY A 210 5.62 26.79 -3.70
N GLU A 211 6.06 27.40 -4.80
CA GLU A 211 5.13 28.03 -5.74
C GLU A 211 4.34 26.97 -6.49
N GLU A 212 3.03 27.20 -6.65
CA GLU A 212 2.11 26.25 -7.26
C GLU A 212 1.52 26.81 -8.55
N THR A 213 1.62 26.04 -9.63
CA THR A 213 0.98 26.32 -10.91
C THR A 213 -0.16 25.32 -11.13
N PRO A 214 -1.42 25.77 -11.25
CA PRO A 214 -2.54 24.88 -11.54
C PRO A 214 -2.35 24.14 -12.86
N LEU A 215 -2.72 22.87 -12.87
CA LEU A 215 -2.72 22.01 -14.05
C LEU A 215 -4.15 21.62 -14.39
N THR A 216 -4.41 21.44 -15.67
CA THR A 216 -5.66 20.84 -16.15
C THR A 216 -5.37 19.52 -16.86
N LEU A 217 -6.38 18.65 -16.89
CA LEU A 217 -6.32 17.43 -17.66
C LEU A 217 -6.64 17.73 -19.14
N GLY A 218 -5.83 17.20 -20.04
CA GLY A 218 -6.22 17.04 -21.43
C GLY A 218 -7.31 15.97 -21.58
N PRO A 219 -7.88 15.76 -22.78
CA PRO A 219 -8.84 14.70 -23.00
C PRO A 219 -8.31 13.32 -22.54
N PRO A 220 -9.09 12.55 -21.77
CA PRO A 220 -8.66 11.26 -21.26
C PRO A 220 -8.43 10.28 -22.40
N SER A 221 -7.26 9.65 -22.37
CA SER A 221 -6.91 8.51 -23.24
C SER A 221 -7.36 7.17 -22.66
N VAL A 222 -7.53 7.10 -21.33
CA VAL A 222 -8.10 5.99 -20.57
C VAL A 222 -8.94 6.59 -19.44
N GLY A 223 -10.03 5.91 -19.07
CA GLY A 223 -10.93 6.36 -18.02
C GLY A 223 -11.84 7.50 -18.45
N VAL A 224 -12.44 8.17 -17.47
CA VAL A 224 -13.34 9.31 -17.68
C VAL A 224 -13.00 10.43 -16.70
N VAL A 225 -13.31 11.66 -17.10
CA VAL A 225 -13.35 12.79 -16.16
C VAL A 225 -14.64 12.72 -15.33
N CYS A 226 -14.63 13.34 -14.16
CA CYS A 226 -15.83 13.40 -13.33
C CYS A 226 -16.90 14.30 -13.97
N PRO A 227 -18.18 13.92 -13.89
CA PRO A 227 -19.27 14.66 -14.56
C PRO A 227 -19.51 16.06 -14.00
N ASP A 228 -19.09 16.29 -12.76
CA ASP A 228 -19.17 17.53 -12.00
C ASP A 228 -17.86 18.33 -12.00
N ASP A 229 -16.76 17.74 -12.46
CA ASP A 229 -15.44 18.38 -12.57
C ASP A 229 -14.65 17.81 -13.77
N GLU A 230 -14.63 18.57 -14.86
CA GLU A 230 -13.87 18.24 -16.07
C GLU A 230 -12.35 18.26 -15.86
N GLY A 231 -11.87 18.84 -14.75
CA GLY A 231 -10.47 18.88 -14.34
C GLY A 231 -10.02 17.67 -13.51
N ALA A 232 -10.92 16.74 -13.19
CA ALA A 232 -10.66 15.61 -12.31
C ALA A 232 -10.92 14.26 -12.96
N PHE A 233 -10.14 13.24 -12.57
CA PHE A 233 -10.46 11.85 -12.93
C PHE A 233 -11.42 11.22 -11.93
N CYS A 234 -12.38 10.46 -12.46
CA CYS A 234 -13.18 9.55 -11.66
C CYS A 234 -12.56 8.15 -11.70
N VAL A 235 -12.12 7.67 -10.55
CA VAL A 235 -11.29 6.47 -10.39
C VAL A 235 -12.13 5.31 -9.83
N PRO A 236 -12.30 4.20 -10.56
CA PRO A 236 -12.96 3.02 -10.03
C PRO A 236 -12.04 2.27 -9.06
N LEU A 237 -12.56 1.91 -7.87
CA LEU A 237 -11.80 1.24 -6.81
C LEU A 237 -12.04 -0.29 -6.72
N GLY A 238 -12.93 -0.86 -7.55
CA GLY A 238 -13.27 -2.29 -7.54
C GLY A 238 -14.11 -2.73 -8.72
#